data_AF-A0A3B7LB91-F1
#
_entry.id   AF-A0A3B7LB91-F1
#
_cell.length_a   1.000
_cell.length_b   1.000
_cell.length_c   1.000
_cell.angle_alpha   90.00
_cell.angle_beta   90.00
_cell.angle_gamma   90.00
#
_symmetry.space_group_name_H-M   'P 1'
#
loop_
_entity.id
_entity.type
_entity.pdbx_description
1 polymer ?
#
loop_
_entity_poly.entity_id
_entity_poly.type
_entity_poly.pdbx_seq_one_letter_code
_entity_poly.pdbx_strand_id
1 'polypeptide(L)'
;MERLSDYIQGERVVRELRRHAPEALEALARDLEQPLSPPLEKAMARSLDDRRVPDFAASEVLMPAMMTTFAVDPAAIAEEELAGLEETCNRCSEVGRCWQAMRAFAEAEACRGFCPNAETFMGRGVEEAEGVA
;
A
#
# COMPACT_ATOMS: atom_id res chain seq x y z
N MET A 1 20.86 -5.21 6.37
CA MET A 1 20.50 -5.93 7.61
C MET A 1 20.09 -4.88 8.64
N GLU A 2 18.87 -4.95 9.17
CA GLU A 2 18.36 -4.00 10.18
C GLU A 2 19.05 -4.22 11.52
N ARG A 3 19.40 -3.13 12.23
CA ARG A 3 19.96 -3.23 13.58
C ARG A 3 18.85 -3.59 14.56
N LEU A 4 19.13 -4.49 15.51
CA LEU A 4 18.15 -4.90 16.52
C LEU A 4 17.56 -3.71 17.31
N SER A 5 18.36 -2.68 17.58
CA SER A 5 17.89 -1.44 18.22
C SER A 5 16.77 -0.76 17.45
N ASP A 6 16.90 -0.71 16.13
CA ASP A 6 15.99 -0.01 15.24
C ASP A 6 14.68 -0.80 15.17
N TYR A 7 14.78 -2.12 14.99
CA TYR A 7 13.63 -3.02 15.07
C TYR A 7 12.85 -2.81 16.37
N ILE A 8 13.50 -2.88 17.53
CA ILE A 8 12.85 -2.71 18.84
C ILE A 8 12.20 -1.33 18.96
N GLN A 9 12.88 -0.28 18.49
CA GLN A 9 12.35 1.08 18.57
C GLN A 9 11.06 1.25 17.77
N GLY A 10 11.04 0.79 16.50
CA GLY A 10 9.84 0.85 15.66
C GLY A 10 8.67 0.05 16.23
N GLU A 11 8.92 -1.21 16.60
CA GLU A 11 7.90 -2.09 17.17
C GLU A 11 7.32 -1.54 18.48
N ARG A 12 8.15 -0.91 19.32
CA ARG A 12 7.68 -0.27 20.55
C ARG A 12 6.73 0.87 20.26
N VAL A 13 7.05 1.76 19.32
CA VAL A 13 6.19 2.90 18.97
C VAL A 13 4.84 2.42 18.45
N VAL A 14 4.84 1.48 17.50
CA VAL A 14 3.59 0.94 16.94
C VAL A 14 2.76 0.24 18.01
N ARG A 15 3.39 -0.53 18.92
CA ARG A 15 2.69 -1.19 20.02
C ARG A 15 2.04 -0.19 20.97
N GLU A 16 2.73 0.89 21.32
CA GLU A 16 2.19 1.94 22.19
C GLU A 16 1.02 2.67 21.51
N LEU A 17 1.16 3.05 20.24
CA LEU A 17 0.08 3.66 19.46
C LEU A 17 -1.13 2.73 19.39
N ARG A 18 -0.94 1.45 19.04
CA ARG A 18 -2.05 0.48 18.99
C ARG A 18 -2.79 0.36 20.33
N ARG A 19 -2.08 0.48 21.44
CA ARG A 19 -2.66 0.33 22.78
C ARG A 19 -3.35 1.60 23.27
N HIS A 20 -2.79 2.76 22.95
CA HIS A 20 -3.15 4.03 23.61
C HIS A 20 -3.75 5.08 22.68
N ALA A 21 -3.55 4.95 21.36
CA ALA A 21 -4.05 5.84 20.32
C ALA A 21 -4.24 5.09 18.99
N PRO A 22 -5.14 4.09 18.93
CA PRO A 22 -5.38 3.30 17.72
C PRO A 22 -5.81 4.16 16.52
N GLU A 23 -6.56 5.23 16.75
CA GLU A 23 -6.93 6.21 15.72
C GLU A 23 -5.72 6.96 15.14
N ALA A 24 -4.70 7.22 15.95
CA ALA A 24 -3.46 7.82 15.46
C ALA A 24 -2.65 6.81 14.64
N LEU A 25 -2.62 5.54 15.06
CA LEU A 25 -1.98 4.47 14.29
C LEU A 25 -2.62 4.31 12.90
N GLU A 26 -3.95 4.35 12.86
CA GLU A 26 -4.74 4.26 11.65
C GLU A 26 -4.52 5.48 10.74
N ALA A 27 -4.50 6.70 11.30
CA ALA A 27 -4.16 7.91 10.56
C ALA A 27 -2.76 7.83 9.93
N LEU A 28 -1.76 7.34 10.67
CA LEU A 28 -0.41 7.10 10.14
C LEU A 28 -0.40 6.09 8.99
N ALA A 29 -1.26 5.07 9.05
CA ALA A 29 -1.36 4.07 7.98
C ALA A 29 -2.01 4.66 6.72
N ARG A 30 -3.00 5.55 6.86
CA ARG A 30 -3.70 6.20 5.74
C ARG A 30 -2.88 7.30 5.05
N ASP A 31 -1.97 7.94 5.78
CA ASP A 31 -1.13 9.00 5.23
C ASP A 31 0.16 8.43 4.60
N LEU A 32 0.16 8.31 3.27
CA LEU A 32 1.30 7.83 2.50
C LEU A 32 2.43 8.87 2.36
N GLU A 33 2.16 10.15 2.67
CA GLU A 33 3.12 11.23 2.46
C GLU A 33 3.79 11.68 3.77
N GLN A 34 3.16 11.42 4.91
CA GLN A 34 3.69 11.79 6.22
C GLN A 34 5.10 11.22 6.41
N PRO A 35 6.12 12.06 6.71
CA PRO A 35 7.46 11.58 6.96
C PRO A 35 7.53 10.67 8.19
N LEU A 36 8.10 9.47 8.01
CA LEU A 36 8.33 8.52 9.09
C LEU A 36 9.81 8.20 9.22
N SER A 37 10.24 7.92 10.45
CA SER A 37 11.56 7.33 10.65
C SER A 37 11.60 5.93 10.01
N PRO A 38 12.71 5.49 9.38
CA PRO A 38 12.80 4.17 8.77
C PRO A 38 12.41 2.99 9.69
N PRO A 39 12.74 3.01 11.01
CA PRO A 39 12.31 1.94 11.91
C PRO A 39 10.79 1.90 12.12
N LEU A 40 10.15 3.07 12.21
CA LEU A 40 8.70 3.18 12.37
C LEU A 40 7.99 2.71 11.09
N GLU A 41 8.47 3.12 9.92
CA GLU A 41 7.88 2.71 8.63
C GLU A 41 7.89 1.18 8.47
N LYS A 42 8.99 0.50 8.81
CA LYS A 42 9.05 -0.96 8.75
C LYS A 42 8.13 -1.65 9.76
N ALA A 43 8.01 -1.11 10.97
CA ALA A 43 7.10 -1.64 11.98
C ALA A 43 5.62 -1.45 11.59
N MET A 44 5.31 -0.34 10.91
CA MET A 44 3.99 -0.10 10.30
C MET A 44 3.70 -1.14 9.23
N ALA A 45 4.61 -1.31 8.26
CA ALA A 45 4.46 -2.30 7.20
C ALA A 45 4.19 -3.71 7.75
N ARG A 46 5.00 -4.16 8.72
CA ARG A 46 4.79 -5.45 9.41
C ARG A 46 3.43 -5.53 10.10
N SER A 47 2.98 -4.44 10.73
CA SER A 47 1.67 -4.42 11.39
C SER A 47 0.51 -4.47 10.40
N LEU A 48 0.69 -3.96 9.18
CA LEU A 48 -0.29 -4.10 8.10
C LEU A 48 -0.34 -5.54 7.58
N ASP A 49 0.82 -6.16 7.31
CA ASP A 49 0.89 -7.58 6.90
C ASP A 49 0.22 -8.50 7.93
N ASP A 50 0.47 -8.24 9.22
CA ASP A 50 -0.14 -8.98 10.33
C ASP A 50 -1.59 -8.59 10.65
N ARG A 51 -2.19 -7.66 9.87
CA ARG A 51 -3.56 -7.14 10.07
C ARG A 51 -3.82 -6.60 11.48
N ARG A 52 -2.84 -5.92 12.06
CA ARG A 52 -2.90 -5.32 13.42
C ARG A 52 -3.37 -3.87 13.43
N VAL A 53 -3.86 -3.37 12.30
CA VAL A 53 -4.53 -2.07 12.14
C VAL A 53 -5.96 -2.38 11.63
N PRO A 54 -6.93 -2.61 12.55
CA PRO A 54 -8.19 -3.28 12.21
C PRO A 54 -9.05 -2.55 11.15
N ASP A 55 -9.05 -1.23 11.20
CA ASP A 55 -9.92 -0.39 10.35
C ASP A 55 -9.19 0.11 9.08
N PHE A 56 -8.02 -0.44 8.78
CA PHE A 56 -7.30 -0.13 7.55
C PHE A 56 -7.84 -0.94 6.37
N ALA A 57 -8.54 -0.26 5.47
CA ALA A 57 -8.95 -0.80 4.17
C ALA A 57 -7.89 -0.49 3.10
N ALA A 58 -7.18 -1.51 2.64
CA ALA A 58 -6.16 -1.37 1.61
C ALA A 58 -6.74 -0.85 0.29
N SER A 59 -7.97 -1.22 -0.04
CA SER A 59 -8.65 -0.73 -1.25
C SER A 59 -8.94 0.77 -1.21
N GLU A 60 -9.14 1.36 -0.04
CA GLU A 60 -9.41 2.79 0.07
C GLU A 60 -8.14 3.63 0.00
N VAL A 61 -7.01 3.08 0.45
CA VAL A 61 -5.74 3.83 0.60
C VAL A 61 -4.73 3.48 -0.48
N LEU A 62 -4.47 2.19 -0.68
CA LEU A 62 -3.37 1.70 -1.52
C LEU A 62 -3.79 1.49 -2.96
N MET A 63 -5.01 1.01 -3.18
CA MET A 63 -5.48 0.73 -4.55
C MET A 63 -5.55 1.99 -5.43
N PRO A 64 -5.98 3.18 -4.96
CA PRO A 64 -5.92 4.40 -5.77
C PRO A 64 -4.49 4.83 -6.10
N ALA A 65 -3.56 4.71 -5.15
CA ALA A 65 -2.14 5.00 -5.35
C ALA A 65 -1.50 4.01 -6.37
N MET A 66 -1.88 2.73 -6.28
CA MET A 66 -1.49 1.70 -7.23
C MET A 66 -2.08 1.96 -8.62
N MET A 67 -3.35 2.28 -8.75
CA MET A 67 -3.95 2.63 -10.06
C MET A 67 -3.25 3.82 -10.70
N THR A 68 -2.92 4.85 -9.91
CA THR A 68 -2.12 5.98 -10.36
C THR A 68 -0.75 5.53 -10.87
N THR A 69 -0.08 4.65 -10.12
CA THR A 69 1.23 4.08 -10.49
C THR A 69 1.18 3.31 -11.82
N PHE A 70 0.06 2.63 -12.11
CA PHE A 70 -0.16 1.88 -13.35
C PHE A 70 -0.89 2.69 -14.44
N ALA A 71 -1.08 4.00 -14.24
CA ALA A 71 -1.82 4.89 -15.16
C ALA A 71 -3.22 4.35 -15.54
N VAL A 72 -3.93 3.78 -14.57
CA VAL A 72 -5.29 3.24 -14.73
C VAL A 72 -6.31 4.31 -14.38
N ASP A 73 -7.28 4.52 -15.28
CA ASP A 73 -8.49 5.29 -14.99
C ASP A 73 -9.53 4.39 -14.27
N PRO A 74 -9.87 4.66 -12.99
CA PRO A 74 -10.87 3.87 -12.28
C PRO A 74 -12.25 3.89 -12.97
N ALA A 75 -12.59 4.97 -13.68
CA ALA A 75 -13.87 5.10 -14.38
C ALA A 75 -13.98 4.16 -15.60
N ALA A 76 -12.87 3.59 -16.06
CA ALA A 76 -12.84 2.62 -17.15
C ALA A 76 -13.07 1.17 -16.68
N ILE A 77 -13.21 0.94 -15.36
CA ILE A 77 -13.42 -0.38 -14.76
C ILE A 77 -14.91 -0.53 -14.43
N ALA A 78 -15.51 -1.67 -14.80
CA ALA A 78 -16.90 -1.96 -14.45
C ALA A 78 -17.06 -2.11 -12.93
N GLU A 79 -18.22 -1.72 -12.38
CA GLU A 79 -18.47 -1.71 -10.93
C GLU A 79 -18.25 -3.10 -10.29
N GLU A 80 -18.70 -4.17 -10.94
CA GLU A 80 -18.52 -5.54 -10.43
C GLU A 80 -17.06 -6.00 -10.47
N GLU A 81 -16.31 -5.56 -11.49
CA GLU A 81 -14.87 -5.85 -11.59
C GLU A 81 -14.09 -5.06 -10.54
N LEU A 82 -14.45 -3.80 -10.32
CA LEU A 82 -13.86 -2.95 -9.29
C LEU A 82 -14.05 -3.57 -7.91
N ALA A 83 -15.26 -4.01 -7.57
CA ALA A 83 -15.55 -4.69 -6.30
C ALA A 83 -14.67 -5.95 -6.09
N GLY A 84 -14.42 -6.73 -7.14
CA GLY A 84 -13.52 -7.89 -7.07
C GLY A 84 -12.05 -7.51 -6.84
N LEU A 85 -11.60 -6.42 -7.45
CA LEU A 85 -10.25 -5.88 -7.25
C LEU A 85 -10.07 -5.32 -5.83
N GLU A 86 -11.09 -4.64 -5.29
CA GLU A 86 -11.11 -4.12 -3.92
C GLU A 86 -11.06 -5.26 -2.89
N GLU A 87 -11.84 -6.33 -3.08
CA GLU A 87 -11.79 -7.51 -2.21
C GLU A 87 -10.39 -8.15 -2.23
N THR A 88 -9.82 -8.29 -3.43
CA THR A 88 -8.47 -8.84 -3.61
C THR A 88 -7.42 -7.97 -2.90
N CYS A 89 -7.55 -6.64 -3.01
CA CYS A 89 -6.66 -5.70 -2.34
C CYS A 89 -6.76 -5.79 -0.81
N ASN A 90 -7.97 -5.77 -0.26
CA ASN A 90 -8.22 -5.84 1.19
C ASN A 90 -7.77 -7.16 1.83
N ARG A 91 -7.68 -8.24 1.04
CA ARG A 91 -7.24 -9.55 1.52
C ARG A 91 -5.75 -9.83 1.27
N CYS A 92 -5.04 -8.95 0.58
CA CYS A 92 -3.64 -9.14 0.19
C CYS A 92 -2.73 -9.35 1.41
N SER A 93 -1.87 -10.37 1.36
CA SER A 93 -0.89 -10.67 2.42
C SER A 93 0.38 -9.82 2.34
N GLU A 94 0.59 -9.11 1.22
CA GLU A 94 1.75 -8.25 0.96
C GLU A 94 1.39 -6.76 1.13
N VAL A 95 0.34 -6.46 1.90
CA VAL A 95 -0.20 -5.11 2.06
C VAL A 95 0.81 -4.13 2.65
N GLY A 96 1.65 -4.58 3.59
CA GLY A 96 2.74 -3.80 4.16
C GLY A 96 3.83 -3.49 3.15
N ARG A 97 4.19 -4.46 2.29
CA ARG A 97 5.11 -4.23 1.18
C ARG A 97 4.54 -3.23 0.16
N CYS A 98 3.26 -3.37 -0.18
CA CYS A 98 2.55 -2.42 -1.04
C CYS A 98 2.58 -1.01 -0.46
N TRP A 99 2.25 -0.87 0.83
CA TRP A 99 2.28 0.40 1.55
C TRP A 99 3.66 1.07 1.52
N GLN A 100 4.74 0.31 1.73
CA GLN A 100 6.11 0.84 1.59
C GLN A 100 6.43 1.28 0.16
N ALA A 101 6.03 0.50 -0.83
CA ALA A 101 6.26 0.82 -2.24
C ALA A 101 5.56 2.13 -2.63
N MET A 102 4.30 2.32 -2.20
CA MET A 102 3.53 3.54 -2.48
C MET A 102 4.14 4.76 -1.79
N ARG A 103 4.58 4.64 -0.53
CA ARG A 103 5.30 5.71 0.18
C ARG A 103 6.64 6.07 -0.48
N ALA A 104 7.29 5.11 -1.11
CA ALA A 104 8.54 5.29 -1.82
C ALA A 104 8.37 5.76 -3.28
N PHE A 105 7.13 5.99 -3.74
CA PHE A 105 6.80 6.30 -5.13
C PHE A 105 7.39 5.28 -6.12
N ALA A 106 7.30 4.00 -5.77
CA ALA A 106 7.81 2.93 -6.60
C ALA A 106 7.09 2.86 -7.95
N GLU A 107 7.84 2.54 -9.00
CA GLU A 107 7.30 2.39 -10.36
C GLU A 107 6.48 1.10 -10.52
N ALA A 108 5.64 1.06 -11.56
CA ALA A 108 4.76 -0.07 -11.87
C ALA A 108 5.49 -1.41 -11.96
N GLU A 109 6.69 -1.45 -12.57
CA GLU A 109 7.47 -2.67 -12.74
C GLU A 109 7.89 -3.28 -11.38
N ALA A 110 8.24 -2.45 -10.39
CA ALA A 110 8.55 -2.93 -9.05
C ALA A 110 7.31 -3.52 -8.35
N CYS A 111 6.14 -2.91 -8.60
CA CYS A 111 4.87 -3.31 -8.02
C CYS A 111 4.30 -4.59 -8.65
N ARG A 112 4.57 -4.82 -9.93
CA ARG A 112 4.17 -6.01 -10.68
C ARG A 112 4.65 -7.31 -10.03
N GLY A 113 5.84 -7.30 -9.42
CA GLY A 113 6.43 -8.48 -8.80
C GLY A 113 5.72 -8.98 -7.55
N PHE A 114 4.71 -8.26 -7.02
CA PHE A 114 4.01 -8.67 -5.81
C PHE A 114 2.51 -8.35 -5.78
N CYS A 115 2.02 -7.38 -6.56
CA CYS A 115 0.61 -7.01 -6.50
C CYS A 115 -0.27 -8.03 -7.27
N PRO A 116 -1.29 -8.63 -6.62
CA PRO A 116 -2.19 -9.58 -7.29
C PRO A 116 -3.09 -8.94 -8.34
N ASN A 117 -3.35 -7.62 -8.25
CA ASN A 117 -4.16 -6.88 -9.23
C ASN A 117 -3.33 -6.32 -10.40
N ALA A 118 -2.00 -6.52 -10.40
CA ALA A 118 -1.12 -5.87 -11.37
C ALA A 118 -1.44 -6.24 -12.81
N GLU A 119 -1.76 -7.51 -13.10
CA GLU A 119 -2.10 -7.94 -14.46
C GLU A 119 -3.35 -7.21 -14.99
N THR A 120 -4.38 -7.08 -14.15
CA THR A 120 -5.58 -6.31 -14.49
C THR A 120 -5.26 -4.84 -14.69
N PHE A 121 -4.42 -4.24 -13.85
CA PHE A 121 -4.03 -2.83 -14.02
C PHE A 121 -3.23 -2.60 -15.29
N MET A 122 -2.27 -3.46 -15.63
CA MET A 122 -1.49 -3.34 -16.86
C MET A 122 -2.35 -3.46 -18.12
N GLY A 123 -3.37 -4.32 -18.13
CA GLY A 123 -4.33 -4.41 -19.24
C GLY A 123 -5.26 -3.20 -19.38
N ARG A 124 -5.23 -2.27 -18.42
CA ARG A 124 -6.06 -1.05 -18.34
C ARG A 124 -5.25 0.24 -18.34
N GLY A 125 -3.92 0.14 -18.22
CA GLY A 125 -3.04 1.27 -18.32
C GLY A 125 -3.19 1.90 -19.70
N VAL A 126 -3.16 3.23 -19.75
CA VAL A 126 -3.10 3.92 -21.04
C VAL A 126 -1.80 3.48 -21.71
N GLU A 127 -1.89 2.71 -22.80
CA GLU A 127 -0.75 2.54 -23.70
C GLU A 127 -0.30 3.95 -24.08
N GLU A 128 0.90 4.36 -23.67
CA GLU A 128 1.55 5.49 -24.29
C GLU A 128 1.63 5.14 -25.78
N ALA A 129 0.73 5.72 -26.56
CA ALA A 129 0.78 5.64 -27.99
C ALA A 129 2.19 6.10 -28.41
N GLU A 130 2.97 5.18 -28.97
CA GLU A 130 4.11 5.51 -29.81
C GLU A 130 3.59 6.43 -30.93
N GLY A 131 3.67 7.73 -30.66
CA GLY A 131 3.34 8.82 -31.57
C GLY A 131 4.59 9.28 -32.29
N VAL A 132 4.83 8.66 -33.44
CA VAL A 132 5.77 9.04 -34.51
C VAL A 132 5.85 10.56 -34.72
N ALA A 133 7.08 11.09 -34.70
CA ALA A 133 7.59 12.09 -35.65
C ALA A 133 9.12 12.05 -35.71
#